data_AF-A0A2R6BBI5-F1
#
_entry.id   AF-A0A2R6BBI5-F1
#
_cell.length_a   1.000
_cell.length_b   1.000
_cell.length_c   1.000
_cell.angle_alpha   90.00
_cell.angle_beta   90.00
_cell.angle_gamma   90.00
#
_symmetry.space_group_name_H-M   'P 1'
#
loop_
_entity.id
_entity.type
_entity.pdbx_description
1 polymer ?
#
loop_
_entity_poly.entity_id
_entity_poly.type
_entity_poly.pdbx_seq_one_letter_code
_entity_poly.pdbx_strand_id
1 'polypeptide(L)'
;MLVERDEHWVTTPRIVTKPEDVPKMGSSTYWLVPLFPEVTEAITDKHLSKIGVVDVPCGIATARWVERVPKYKNKIALKIALFCYESYYREEFLEHIQSITKTPLEQVKKIDIKKGKMTIDVEGGMRVGADLESFTKYTWDSCWTCHDLTGEWSDVSVGAIGNPREGTNVVIVRTEVGKKLIDEALQAGVILRLQDKVRIKTLSKIALKKKQRSQSQPVEQPQIGVKLVDEIQKVNPIEAFIMPFIVTIQQIARKPVTVEYPKVKLQPSERFMGRHRLDKDLCTGCSICARVCIDSSIEMIRTETGREYPSVNMATCSFCGLCVDYCPRYALTMTKEFELAGYNRHEMWYTPEQLSEIKEPESYGSEIYPKPHINIETVKPLEAHSDEEE
;
A
#
# COMPACT_ATOMS: atom_id res chain seq x y z
N MET A 1 4.19 17.53 -6.00
CA MET A 1 3.57 16.27 -6.42
C MET A 1 2.09 16.38 -6.21
N LEU A 2 1.34 16.24 -7.29
CA LEU A 2 -0.11 16.31 -7.34
C LEU A 2 -0.63 15.15 -8.20
N VAL A 3 -1.95 14.94 -8.20
CA VAL A 3 -2.60 13.91 -9.01
C VAL A 3 -3.44 14.59 -10.08
N GLU A 4 -3.31 14.07 -11.31
CA GLU A 4 -4.16 14.40 -12.44
C GLU A 4 -5.18 13.28 -12.65
N ARG A 5 -6.40 13.63 -13.05
CA ARG A 5 -7.48 12.67 -13.36
C ARG A 5 -7.99 12.96 -14.77
N ASP A 6 -8.09 11.94 -15.61
CA ASP A 6 -8.71 12.05 -16.93
C ASP A 6 -10.23 11.87 -16.89
N GLU A 7 -10.87 11.88 -18.07
CA GLU A 7 -12.32 11.71 -18.25
C GLU A 7 -12.84 10.31 -17.91
N HIS A 8 -11.96 9.29 -17.92
CA HIS A 8 -12.27 7.91 -17.55
C HIS A 8 -11.97 7.64 -16.07
N TRP A 9 -11.74 8.69 -15.28
CA TRP A 9 -11.37 8.58 -13.88
C TRP A 9 -10.06 7.80 -13.66
N VAL A 10 -9.16 7.77 -14.65
CA VAL A 10 -7.80 7.27 -14.45
C VAL A 10 -6.97 8.37 -13.80
N THR A 11 -6.30 8.02 -12.71
CA THR A 11 -5.49 8.98 -11.95
C THR A 11 -4.02 8.71 -12.11
N THR A 12 -3.27 9.75 -12.45
CA THR A 12 -1.83 9.65 -12.64
C THR A 12 -1.11 10.66 -11.75
N PRO A 13 -0.07 10.24 -11.00
CA PRO A 13 0.79 11.17 -10.29
C PRO A 13 1.54 12.09 -11.27
N ARG A 14 1.72 13.35 -10.90
CA ARG A 14 2.40 14.38 -11.70
C ARG A 14 3.39 15.21 -10.89
N ILE A 15 4.54 15.43 -11.49
CA ILE A 15 5.55 16.39 -11.04
C ILE A 15 5.16 17.76 -11.61
N VAL A 16 4.53 18.58 -10.79
CA VAL A 16 4.13 19.95 -11.16
C VAL A 16 5.18 20.94 -10.69
N THR A 17 5.73 21.71 -11.63
CA THR A 17 6.81 22.69 -11.37
C THR A 17 6.37 24.13 -11.64
N LYS A 18 5.28 24.34 -12.38
CA LYS A 18 4.75 25.66 -12.73
C LYS A 18 3.45 25.96 -11.94
N PRO A 19 3.29 27.16 -11.36
CA PRO A 19 2.09 27.52 -10.61
C PRO A 19 0.79 27.42 -11.43
N GLU A 20 0.81 27.79 -12.71
CA GLU A 20 -0.36 27.75 -13.60
C GLU A 20 -0.90 26.35 -13.89
N ASP A 21 -0.11 25.31 -13.61
CA ASP A 21 -0.52 23.92 -13.80
C ASP A 21 -1.20 23.34 -12.55
N VAL A 22 -1.04 23.98 -11.37
CA VAL A 22 -1.65 23.51 -10.12
C VAL A 22 -3.18 23.44 -10.20
N PRO A 23 -3.91 24.45 -10.74
CA PRO A 23 -5.37 24.38 -10.84
C PRO A 23 -5.89 23.31 -11.82
N LYS A 24 -5.03 22.83 -12.72
CA LYS A 24 -5.37 21.71 -13.64
C LYS A 24 -5.32 20.38 -12.91
N MET A 25 -4.68 20.34 -11.74
CA MET A 25 -4.61 19.16 -10.90
C MET A 25 -5.75 19.15 -9.88
N GLY A 26 -6.17 17.94 -9.50
CA GLY A 26 -6.96 17.73 -8.29
C GLY A 26 -8.47 17.94 -8.43
N SER A 27 -9.16 16.81 -8.58
CA SER A 27 -10.43 16.53 -7.90
C SER A 27 -10.19 15.38 -6.91
N SER A 28 -11.04 15.21 -5.89
CA SER A 28 -10.94 14.07 -4.98
C SER A 28 -11.00 12.74 -5.74
N THR A 29 -10.01 11.88 -5.47
CA THR A 29 -9.93 10.53 -6.00
C THR A 29 -9.96 9.58 -4.82
N TYR A 30 -10.78 8.54 -4.91
CA TYR A 30 -11.14 7.73 -3.75
C TYR A 30 -10.37 6.40 -3.69
N TRP A 31 -9.26 6.26 -4.42
CA TRP A 31 -8.38 5.09 -4.41
C TRP A 31 -6.93 5.53 -4.25
N LEU A 32 -6.05 4.56 -3.98
CA LEU A 32 -4.62 4.80 -3.79
C LEU A 32 -3.94 5.17 -5.12
N VAL A 33 -3.11 6.22 -5.08
CA VAL A 33 -2.25 6.61 -6.20
C VAL A 33 -0.81 6.63 -5.70
N PRO A 34 0.09 5.76 -6.16
CA PRO A 34 1.45 5.69 -5.66
C PRO A 34 2.24 6.91 -6.14
N LEU A 35 2.53 7.89 -5.26
CA LEU A 35 3.27 9.11 -5.61
C LEU A 35 4.81 8.96 -5.55
N PHE A 36 5.31 7.95 -4.84
CA PHE A 36 6.74 7.84 -4.51
C PHE A 36 7.67 7.45 -5.67
N PRO A 37 7.22 6.69 -6.69
CA PRO A 37 8.00 6.53 -7.91
C PRO A 37 8.35 7.89 -8.54
N GLU A 38 7.40 8.81 -8.62
CA GLU A 38 7.58 10.12 -9.24
C GLU A 38 8.34 11.09 -8.32
N VAL A 39 8.19 10.96 -6.99
CA VAL A 39 9.11 11.64 -6.04
C VAL A 39 10.54 11.18 -6.28
N THR A 40 10.74 9.90 -6.57
CA THR A 40 12.07 9.36 -6.85
C THR A 40 12.63 9.91 -8.16
N GLU A 41 11.86 9.86 -9.26
CA GLU A 41 12.19 10.46 -10.56
C GLU A 41 12.51 11.97 -10.42
N ALA A 42 11.70 12.70 -9.65
CA ALA A 42 11.91 14.12 -9.39
C ALA A 42 13.28 14.41 -8.76
N ILE A 43 13.75 13.54 -7.86
CA ILE A 43 15.04 13.68 -7.17
C ILE A 43 16.20 13.20 -8.05
N THR A 44 16.08 12.04 -8.68
CA THR A 44 17.18 11.41 -9.41
C THR A 44 17.39 12.00 -10.78
N ASP A 45 16.30 12.18 -11.54
CA ASP A 45 16.37 12.44 -12.98
C ASP A 45 16.20 13.93 -13.25
N LYS A 46 15.31 14.59 -12.49
CA LYS A 46 15.06 16.04 -12.59
C LYS A 46 15.88 16.87 -11.61
N HIS A 47 16.68 16.22 -10.76
CA HIS A 47 17.58 16.84 -9.79
C HIS A 47 16.91 17.89 -8.87
N LEU A 48 15.61 17.71 -8.58
CA LEU A 48 14.89 18.62 -7.70
C LEU A 48 15.31 18.43 -6.25
N SER A 49 15.44 19.54 -5.52
CA SER A 49 15.98 19.56 -4.15
C SER A 49 14.98 19.99 -3.07
N LYS A 50 13.84 20.56 -3.47
CA LYS A 50 12.76 20.99 -2.57
C LYS A 50 11.41 20.58 -3.14
N ILE A 51 10.90 19.45 -2.66
CA ILE A 51 9.69 18.82 -3.19
C ILE A 51 8.54 19.01 -2.19
N GLY A 52 7.42 19.52 -2.69
CA GLY A 52 6.14 19.48 -1.99
C GLY A 52 5.36 18.22 -2.34
N VAL A 53 4.82 17.53 -1.34
CA VAL A 53 3.98 16.34 -1.49
C VAL A 53 2.60 16.62 -0.92
N VAL A 54 1.56 16.35 -1.71
CA VAL A 54 0.16 16.37 -1.28
C VAL A 54 -0.37 14.95 -1.37
N ASP A 55 -0.78 14.37 -0.25
CA ASP A 55 -1.23 12.98 -0.21
C ASP A 55 -2.18 12.75 0.98
N VAL A 56 -2.80 11.57 1.03
CA VAL A 56 -3.57 11.08 2.18
C VAL A 56 -2.61 10.64 3.32
N PRO A 57 -3.10 10.35 4.53
CA PRO A 57 -2.27 10.11 5.71
C PRO A 57 -1.19 9.03 5.53
N CYS A 58 -1.50 7.91 4.86
CA CYS A 58 -0.52 6.85 4.62
C CYS A 58 0.61 7.30 3.69
N GLY A 59 0.33 8.07 2.64
CA GLY A 59 1.34 8.63 1.76
C GLY A 59 2.24 9.66 2.45
N ILE A 60 1.66 10.50 3.33
CA ILE A 60 2.44 11.42 4.17
C ILE A 60 3.29 10.67 5.20
N ALA A 61 2.79 9.58 5.78
CA ALA A 61 3.59 8.72 6.63
C ALA A 61 4.78 8.14 5.84
N THR A 62 4.56 7.63 4.62
CA THR A 62 5.62 7.19 3.72
C THR A 62 6.63 8.31 3.46
N ALA A 63 6.18 9.56 3.25
CA ALA A 63 7.07 10.70 3.03
C ALA A 63 8.05 10.90 4.19
N ARG A 64 7.57 10.78 5.43
CA ARG A 64 8.42 10.86 6.63
C ARG A 64 9.35 9.66 6.78
N TRP A 65 8.87 8.47 6.42
CA TRP A 65 9.69 7.26 6.46
C TRP A 65 10.86 7.33 5.46
N VAL A 66 10.60 7.70 4.21
CA VAL A 66 11.64 7.75 3.18
C VAL A 66 12.68 8.84 3.44
N GLU A 67 12.34 9.92 4.16
CA GLU A 67 13.33 10.94 4.57
C GLU A 67 14.47 10.38 5.44
N ARG A 68 14.30 9.21 6.06
CA ARG A 68 15.36 8.50 6.79
C ARG A 68 16.40 7.87 5.85
N VAL A 69 16.04 7.66 4.59
CA VAL A 69 16.93 7.13 3.56
C VAL A 69 17.82 8.28 3.04
N PRO A 70 19.16 8.12 3.02
CA PRO A 70 20.09 9.20 2.65
C PRO A 70 19.77 9.91 1.33
N LYS A 71 19.26 9.15 0.34
CA LYS A 71 18.86 9.66 -0.97
C LYS A 71 17.76 10.73 -0.92
N TYR A 72 16.81 10.62 0.01
CA TYR A 72 15.64 11.50 0.12
C TYR A 72 15.77 12.54 1.24
N LYS A 73 16.81 12.42 2.07
CA LYS A 73 17.05 13.29 3.21
C LYS A 73 17.08 14.76 2.78
N ASN A 74 16.29 15.59 3.45
CA ASN A 74 16.13 17.02 3.19
C ASN A 74 15.64 17.39 1.77
N LYS A 75 15.08 16.43 1.01
CA LYS A 75 14.52 16.69 -0.33
C LYS A 75 13.03 17.01 -0.32
N ILE A 76 12.28 16.47 0.65
CA ILE A 76 10.83 16.71 0.80
C ILE A 76 10.62 17.91 1.72
N ALA A 77 10.48 19.09 1.14
CA ALA A 77 10.42 20.36 1.86
C ALA A 77 9.03 20.71 2.41
N LEU A 78 7.96 20.12 1.87
CA LEU A 78 6.58 20.41 2.29
C LEU A 78 5.70 19.16 2.18
N LYS A 79 4.91 18.89 3.21
CA LYS A 79 3.96 17.77 3.29
C LYS A 79 2.56 18.28 3.63
N ILE A 80 1.64 18.21 2.67
CA ILE A 80 0.22 18.56 2.86
C ILE A 80 -0.61 17.28 2.91
N ALA A 81 -1.23 16.98 4.03
CA ALA A 81 -2.16 15.86 4.15
C ALA A 81 -3.58 16.25 3.72
N LEU A 82 -4.23 15.38 2.95
CA LEU A 82 -5.68 15.40 2.79
C LEU A 82 -6.33 14.53 3.85
N PHE A 83 -7.46 14.96 4.43
CA PHE A 83 -8.23 14.10 5.33
C PHE A 83 -8.72 12.86 4.56
N CYS A 84 -8.52 11.68 5.14
CA CYS A 84 -8.89 10.43 4.49
C CYS A 84 -9.49 9.46 5.50
N TYR A 85 -10.71 9.01 5.27
CA TYR A 85 -11.32 7.97 6.08
C TYR A 85 -11.00 6.58 5.51
N GLU A 86 -11.29 6.39 4.21
CA GLU A 86 -11.09 5.15 3.45
C GLU A 86 -10.67 5.48 2.02
N SER A 87 -10.06 4.49 1.37
CA SER A 87 -9.85 4.42 -0.07
C SER A 87 -10.41 3.09 -0.57
N TYR A 88 -10.73 3.00 -1.85
CA TYR A 88 -11.44 1.87 -2.45
C TYR A 88 -10.62 1.26 -3.60
N TYR A 89 -10.95 0.03 -3.98
CA TYR A 89 -10.51 -0.56 -5.25
C TYR A 89 -11.26 0.15 -6.39
N ARG A 90 -10.51 0.66 -7.37
CA ARG A 90 -11.01 1.66 -8.33
C ARG A 90 -12.12 1.08 -9.21
N GLU A 91 -11.87 -0.07 -9.81
CA GLU A 91 -12.75 -0.72 -10.78
C GLU A 91 -14.10 -1.02 -10.14
N GLU A 92 -14.11 -1.69 -9.00
CA GLU A 92 -15.32 -2.10 -8.28
C GLU A 92 -16.08 -0.90 -7.73
N PHE A 93 -15.37 0.13 -7.28
CA PHE A 93 -15.97 1.39 -6.83
C PHE A 93 -16.68 2.13 -7.98
N LEU A 94 -16.04 2.22 -9.15
CA LEU A 94 -16.61 2.88 -10.33
C LEU A 94 -17.77 2.07 -10.92
N GLU A 95 -17.65 0.74 -11.01
CA GLU A 95 -18.74 -0.15 -11.42
C GLU A 95 -19.96 0.02 -10.52
N HIS A 96 -19.76 0.11 -9.21
CA HIS A 96 -20.84 0.35 -8.27
C HIS A 96 -21.50 1.72 -8.49
N ILE A 97 -20.71 2.76 -8.75
CA ILE A 97 -21.24 4.09 -9.11
C ILE A 97 -22.08 4.04 -10.38
N GLN A 98 -21.61 3.40 -11.44
CA GLN A 98 -22.37 3.23 -12.68
C GLN A 98 -23.64 2.43 -12.43
N SER A 99 -23.58 1.43 -11.54
CA SER A 99 -24.75 0.63 -11.17
C SER A 99 -25.84 1.44 -10.47
N ILE A 100 -25.47 2.42 -9.63
CA ILE A 100 -26.41 3.27 -8.88
C ILE A 100 -26.91 4.41 -9.76
N THR A 101 -26.01 5.07 -10.49
CA THR A 101 -26.33 6.25 -11.31
C THR A 101 -26.99 5.88 -12.64
N LYS A 102 -26.78 4.64 -13.13
CA LYS A 102 -27.17 4.18 -14.47
C LYS A 102 -26.60 5.06 -15.59
N THR A 103 -25.44 5.68 -15.37
CA THR A 103 -24.78 6.56 -16.35
C THR A 103 -23.33 6.14 -16.65
N PRO A 104 -22.83 6.40 -17.87
CA PRO A 104 -21.42 6.26 -18.21
C PRO A 104 -20.51 7.16 -17.34
N LEU A 105 -19.25 6.76 -17.15
CA LEU A 105 -18.30 7.47 -16.26
C LEU A 105 -17.96 8.88 -16.75
N GLU A 106 -17.97 9.09 -18.06
CA GLU A 106 -17.68 10.35 -18.73
C GLU A 106 -18.69 11.43 -18.34
N GLN A 107 -19.90 11.03 -17.95
CA GLN A 107 -20.95 11.94 -17.49
C GLN A 107 -20.85 12.25 -16.00
N VAL A 108 -20.03 11.53 -15.23
CA VAL A 108 -19.83 11.75 -13.79
C VAL A 108 -18.82 12.87 -13.59
N LYS A 109 -19.30 14.04 -13.13
CA LYS A 109 -18.47 15.25 -12.99
C LYS A 109 -17.73 15.30 -11.66
N LYS A 110 -18.44 14.98 -10.57
CA LYS A 110 -17.90 15.10 -9.22
C LYS A 110 -18.46 14.01 -8.31
N ILE A 111 -17.58 13.45 -7.48
CA ILE A 111 -17.95 12.59 -6.36
C ILE A 111 -17.48 13.32 -5.10
N ASP A 112 -18.35 13.37 -4.09
CA ASP A 112 -18.09 14.06 -2.83
C ASP A 112 -18.71 13.27 -1.67
N ILE A 113 -18.24 13.49 -0.44
CA ILE A 113 -18.84 12.89 0.75
C ILE A 113 -19.44 14.00 1.60
N LYS A 114 -20.76 14.03 1.71
CA LYS A 114 -21.51 15.07 2.43
C LYS A 114 -22.48 14.44 3.42
N LYS A 115 -22.39 14.87 4.69
CA LYS A 115 -23.28 14.43 5.79
C LYS A 115 -23.46 12.90 5.86
N GLY A 116 -22.37 12.14 5.68
CA GLY A 116 -22.41 10.68 5.75
C GLY A 116 -22.94 9.97 4.49
N LYS A 117 -23.17 10.70 3.39
CA LYS A 117 -23.58 10.13 2.10
C LYS A 117 -22.55 10.44 1.03
N MET A 118 -22.35 9.48 0.13
CA MET A 118 -21.65 9.71 -1.12
C MET A 118 -22.59 10.46 -2.07
N THR A 119 -22.20 11.65 -2.51
CA THR A 119 -22.94 12.46 -3.47
C THR A 119 -22.24 12.45 -4.81
N ILE A 120 -22.96 12.07 -5.85
CA ILE A 120 -22.45 11.90 -7.21
C ILE A 120 -23.16 12.90 -8.10
N ASP A 121 -22.42 13.87 -8.63
CA ASP A 121 -22.89 14.89 -9.56
C ASP A 121 -22.66 14.42 -10.99
N VAL A 122 -23.74 14.29 -11.73
CA VAL A 122 -23.76 13.84 -13.13
C VAL A 122 -24.11 15.01 -14.04
N GLU A 123 -23.70 14.90 -15.31
CA GLU A 123 -24.13 15.82 -16.36
C GLU A 123 -25.65 15.97 -16.43
N GLY A 124 -26.13 17.17 -16.79
CA GLY A 124 -27.56 17.51 -16.75
C GLY A 124 -28.08 17.93 -15.38
N GLY A 125 -27.22 18.03 -14.35
CA GLY A 125 -27.59 18.55 -13.02
C GLY A 125 -28.23 17.49 -12.11
N MET A 126 -28.24 16.22 -12.52
CA MET A 126 -28.67 15.11 -11.67
C MET A 126 -27.65 14.89 -10.56
N ARG A 127 -28.13 14.83 -9.31
CA ARG A 127 -27.33 14.48 -8.13
C ARG A 127 -27.90 13.21 -7.50
N VAL A 128 -27.06 12.19 -7.41
CA VAL A 128 -27.41 10.90 -6.80
C VAL A 128 -26.74 10.78 -5.44
N GLY A 129 -27.50 10.41 -4.42
CA GLY A 129 -26.99 10.13 -3.08
C GLY A 129 -27.00 8.64 -2.79
N ALA A 130 -25.89 8.12 -2.27
CA ALA A 130 -25.77 6.73 -1.84
C ALA A 130 -25.17 6.66 -0.42
N ASP A 131 -25.63 5.71 0.38
CA ASP A 131 -25.10 5.51 1.73
C ASP A 131 -23.66 4.97 1.66
N LEU A 132 -22.79 5.52 2.51
CA LEU A 132 -21.37 5.14 2.54
C LEU A 132 -21.16 3.65 2.81
N GLU A 133 -22.07 3.03 3.57
CA GLU A 133 -21.99 1.62 3.89
C GLU A 133 -22.00 0.72 2.64
N SER A 134 -22.73 1.13 1.59
CA SER A 134 -22.77 0.38 0.33
C SER A 134 -21.41 0.28 -0.37
N PHE A 135 -20.48 1.17 -0.03
CA PHE A 135 -19.11 1.21 -0.58
C PHE A 135 -18.10 0.45 0.27
N THR A 136 -18.44 0.09 1.51
CA THR A 136 -17.51 -0.54 2.47
C THR A 136 -16.88 -1.83 1.94
N LYS A 137 -17.63 -2.62 1.16
CA LYS A 137 -17.13 -3.87 0.54
C LYS A 137 -16.05 -3.67 -0.51
N TYR A 138 -15.90 -2.45 -1.03
CA TYR A 138 -14.89 -2.08 -2.02
C TYR A 138 -13.71 -1.36 -1.37
N THR A 139 -13.70 -1.22 -0.04
CA THR A 139 -12.62 -0.56 0.69
C THR A 139 -11.33 -1.34 0.52
N TRP A 140 -10.24 -0.63 0.27
CA TRP A 140 -8.90 -1.17 0.21
C TRP A 140 -8.51 -1.78 1.57
N ASP A 141 -8.05 -3.03 1.59
CA ASP A 141 -7.94 -3.80 2.85
C ASP A 141 -7.04 -3.13 3.89
N SER A 142 -5.95 -2.50 3.46
CA SER A 142 -5.04 -1.77 4.36
C SER A 142 -5.68 -0.55 5.04
N CYS A 143 -6.82 -0.04 4.56
CA CYS A 143 -7.55 1.05 5.23
C CYS A 143 -8.17 0.62 6.56
N TRP A 144 -8.38 -0.68 6.75
CA TRP A 144 -8.95 -1.21 7.98
C TRP A 144 -7.98 -1.14 9.16
N THR A 145 -6.67 -1.24 8.91
CA THR A 145 -5.61 -1.12 9.92
C THR A 145 -5.09 0.32 10.06
N CYS A 146 -5.56 1.24 9.23
CA CYS A 146 -5.17 2.64 9.26
C CYS A 146 -5.88 3.41 10.39
N HIS A 147 -5.10 4.01 11.29
CA HIS A 147 -5.59 4.77 12.45
C HIS A 147 -5.55 6.30 12.25
N ASP A 148 -5.02 6.79 11.13
CA ASP A 148 -4.84 8.22 10.90
C ASP A 148 -5.88 8.78 9.92
N LEU A 149 -6.72 9.70 10.40
CA LEU A 149 -7.70 10.43 9.57
C LEU A 149 -7.14 11.72 8.97
N THR A 150 -6.31 12.43 9.74
CA THR A 150 -5.98 13.83 9.45
C THR A 150 -4.55 14.01 8.95
N GLY A 151 -3.76 12.95 8.83
CA GLY A 151 -2.37 13.03 8.43
C GLY A 151 -1.56 13.72 9.53
N GLU A 152 -1.44 13.06 10.67
CA GLU A 152 -0.79 13.58 11.88
C GLU A 152 0.69 13.93 11.65
N TRP A 153 1.29 13.35 10.62
CA TRP A 153 2.69 13.49 10.25
C TRP A 153 2.96 14.60 9.22
N SER A 154 1.95 15.36 8.81
CA SER A 154 2.05 16.44 7.81
C SER A 154 2.59 17.75 8.40
N ASP A 155 2.92 18.71 7.53
CA ASP A 155 3.15 20.10 7.91
C ASP A 155 1.82 20.87 8.02
N VAL A 156 0.91 20.59 7.08
CA VAL A 156 -0.47 21.08 7.04
C VAL A 156 -1.41 19.94 6.67
N SER A 157 -2.57 19.87 7.31
CA SER A 157 -3.66 18.97 6.93
C SER A 157 -4.87 19.76 6.45
N VAL A 158 -5.54 19.29 5.41
CA VAL A 158 -6.72 19.95 4.82
C VAL A 158 -7.84 18.94 4.59
N GLY A 159 -9.07 19.29 4.96
CA GLY A 159 -10.23 18.48 4.58
C GLY A 159 -11.57 19.07 5.02
N ALA A 160 -12.66 18.50 4.52
CA ALA A 160 -14.00 19.04 4.73
C ALA A 160 -14.65 18.64 6.07
N ILE A 161 -14.18 17.58 6.72
CA ILE A 161 -14.81 17.07 7.95
C ILE A 161 -14.71 18.11 9.08
N GLY A 162 -15.86 18.51 9.61
CA GLY A 162 -15.95 19.51 10.68
C GLY A 162 -16.02 20.95 10.16
N ASN A 163 -16.16 21.16 8.86
CA ASN A 163 -16.34 22.48 8.28
C ASN A 163 -17.66 23.13 8.76
N PRO A 164 -17.68 24.45 9.01
CA PRO A 164 -18.88 25.14 9.45
C PRO A 164 -19.88 25.41 8.31
N ARG A 165 -19.38 25.56 7.07
CA ARG A 165 -20.16 25.87 5.87
C ARG A 165 -19.72 25.00 4.69
N GLU A 166 -20.66 24.68 3.80
CA GLU A 166 -20.36 23.97 2.56
C GLU A 166 -19.39 24.77 1.67
N GLY A 167 -18.50 24.08 0.96
CA GLY A 167 -17.47 24.71 0.15
C GLY A 167 -16.25 25.22 0.93
N THR A 168 -16.19 24.96 2.24
CA THR A 168 -15.06 25.37 3.10
C THR A 168 -14.30 24.16 3.62
N ASN A 169 -13.02 24.33 3.90
CA ASN A 169 -12.14 23.28 4.44
C ASN A 169 -11.68 23.65 5.85
N VAL A 170 -11.50 22.63 6.68
CA VAL A 170 -10.73 22.71 7.91
C VAL A 170 -9.25 22.56 7.57
N VAL A 171 -8.43 23.46 8.10
CA VAL A 171 -6.97 23.43 7.95
C VAL A 171 -6.35 23.23 9.33
N ILE A 172 -5.50 22.20 9.48
CA ILE A 172 -4.74 21.93 10.69
C ILE A 172 -3.27 22.22 10.39
N VAL A 173 -2.68 23.16 11.11
CA VAL A 173 -1.25 23.50 10.99
C VAL A 173 -0.47 22.79 12.08
N ARG A 174 0.63 22.11 11.71
CA ARG A 174 1.40 21.26 12.65
C ARG A 174 2.85 21.70 12.84
N THR A 175 3.50 22.19 11.78
CA THR A 175 4.91 22.55 11.81
C THR A 175 5.12 24.03 11.46
N GLU A 176 6.31 24.56 11.78
CA GLU A 176 6.68 25.95 11.41
C GLU A 176 6.66 26.16 9.89
N VAL A 177 7.01 25.14 9.10
CA VAL A 177 6.91 25.18 7.63
C VAL A 177 5.45 25.35 7.21
N GLY A 178 4.54 24.57 7.81
CA GLY A 178 3.11 24.68 7.53
C GLY A 178 2.51 26.01 7.98
N LYS A 179 2.93 26.52 9.14
CA LYS A 179 2.50 27.81 9.66
C LYS A 179 2.91 28.94 8.72
N LYS A 180 4.17 28.97 8.33
CA LYS A 180 4.70 29.93 7.36
C LYS A 180 3.90 29.91 6.06
N LEU A 181 3.62 28.72 5.52
CA LEU A 181 2.82 28.57 4.29
C LEU A 181 1.42 29.18 4.43
N ILE A 182 0.71 28.89 5.53
CA ILE A 182 -0.65 29.40 5.75
C ILE A 182 -0.65 30.91 6.00
N ASP A 183 0.28 31.42 6.79
CA ASP A 183 0.39 32.85 7.08
C ASP A 183 0.69 33.66 5.81
N GLU A 184 1.63 33.20 4.97
CA GLU A 184 1.93 33.82 3.67
C GLU A 184 0.72 33.76 2.72
N ALA A 185 -0.01 32.64 2.69
CA ALA A 185 -1.20 32.51 1.86
C ALA A 185 -2.36 33.43 2.30
N LEU A 186 -2.51 33.65 3.61
CA LEU A 186 -3.47 34.62 4.17
C LEU A 186 -3.07 36.06 3.85
N GLN A 187 -1.79 36.41 4.01
CA GLN A 187 -1.26 37.74 3.69
C GLN A 187 -1.38 38.07 2.21
N ALA A 188 -1.15 37.09 1.34
CA ALA A 188 -1.32 37.22 -0.11
C ALA A 188 -2.79 37.26 -0.55
N GLY A 189 -3.75 37.03 0.37
CA GLY A 189 -5.19 37.02 0.06
C GLY A 189 -5.64 35.84 -0.79
N VAL A 190 -4.82 34.78 -0.92
CA VAL A 190 -5.13 33.59 -1.73
C VAL A 190 -6.09 32.66 -0.98
N ILE A 191 -6.04 32.68 0.36
CA ILE A 191 -7.00 32.00 1.22
C ILE A 191 -7.63 32.99 2.20
N LEU A 192 -8.86 32.67 2.63
CA LEU A 192 -9.58 33.47 3.62
C LEU A 192 -9.78 32.65 4.90
N ARG A 193 -9.57 33.29 6.05
CA ARG A 193 -9.89 32.71 7.35
C ARG A 193 -11.33 33.08 7.74
N LEU A 194 -12.17 32.06 7.90
CA LEU A 194 -13.52 32.26 8.40
C LEU A 194 -13.52 32.47 9.91
N GLN A 195 -14.46 33.29 10.39
CA GLN A 195 -14.71 33.53 11.82
C GLN A 195 -15.52 32.40 12.45
N ASP A 196 -16.25 31.61 11.66
CA ASP A 196 -17.05 30.50 12.15
C ASP A 196 -16.15 29.44 12.80
N LYS A 197 -16.60 28.91 13.94
CA LYS A 197 -15.85 27.88 14.67
C LYS A 197 -15.92 26.54 13.94
N VAL A 198 -14.77 25.88 13.82
CA VAL A 198 -14.67 24.48 13.37
C VAL A 198 -15.46 23.58 14.31
N ARG A 199 -16.21 22.62 13.76
CA ARG A 199 -16.94 21.60 14.53
C ARG A 199 -15.99 20.52 15.02
N ILE A 200 -15.11 20.88 15.96
CA ILE A 200 -14.03 20.03 16.47
C ILE A 200 -14.57 18.73 17.09
N LYS A 201 -15.72 18.76 17.77
CA LYS A 201 -16.36 17.56 18.35
C LYS A 201 -16.65 16.52 17.27
N THR A 202 -17.22 16.93 16.13
CA THR A 202 -17.51 16.04 14.99
C THR A 202 -16.25 15.46 14.39
N LEU A 203 -15.24 16.30 14.11
CA LEU A 203 -13.96 15.86 13.58
C LEU A 203 -13.27 14.87 14.52
N SER A 204 -13.25 15.16 15.82
CA SER A 204 -12.65 14.31 16.84
C SER A 204 -13.37 12.97 16.98
N LYS A 205 -14.71 12.96 16.95
CA LYS A 205 -15.53 11.73 17.00
C LYS A 205 -15.19 10.81 15.81
N ILE A 206 -15.10 11.35 14.60
CA ILE A 206 -14.79 10.57 13.39
C ILE A 206 -13.34 10.08 13.41
N ALA A 207 -12.39 10.92 13.83
CA ALA A 207 -10.99 10.53 13.98
C ALA A 207 -10.84 9.38 14.99
N LEU A 208 -11.51 9.48 16.14
CA LEU A 208 -11.51 8.45 17.17
C LEU A 208 -12.14 7.15 16.68
N LYS A 209 -13.27 7.23 15.95
CA LYS A 209 -13.91 6.05 15.35
C LYS A 209 -12.96 5.31 14.41
N LYS A 210 -12.21 6.03 13.56
CA LYS A 210 -11.20 5.42 12.69
C LYS A 210 -10.10 4.71 13.50
N LYS A 211 -9.59 5.37 14.55
CA LYS A 211 -8.59 4.79 15.46
C LYS A 211 -9.10 3.51 16.14
N GLN A 212 -10.29 3.56 16.73
CA GLN A 212 -10.89 2.41 17.42
C GLN A 212 -11.14 1.24 16.45
N ARG A 213 -11.68 1.51 15.26
CA ARG A 213 -11.89 0.49 14.21
C ARG A 213 -10.60 -0.25 13.88
N SER A 214 -9.50 0.47 13.72
CA SER A 214 -8.20 -0.13 13.39
C SER A 214 -7.63 -1.01 14.50
N GLN A 215 -8.02 -0.76 15.75
CA GLN A 215 -7.60 -1.57 16.90
C GLN A 215 -8.49 -2.80 17.10
N SER A 216 -9.76 -2.73 16.69
CA SER A 216 -10.73 -3.83 16.81
C SER A 216 -10.62 -4.89 15.73
N GLN A 217 -9.95 -4.60 14.61
CA GLN A 217 -9.73 -5.60 13.58
C GLN A 217 -8.64 -6.58 14.05
N PRO A 218 -8.92 -7.89 14.10
CA PRO A 218 -7.87 -8.87 14.28
C PRO A 218 -7.01 -8.80 13.03
N VAL A 219 -5.90 -8.07 13.10
CA VAL A 219 -4.79 -8.37 12.22
C VAL A 219 -4.44 -9.79 12.61
N GLU A 220 -4.73 -10.78 11.75
CA GLU A 220 -4.00 -12.04 11.78
C GLU A 220 -2.55 -11.69 11.49
N GLN A 221 -1.87 -11.16 12.51
CA GLN A 221 -0.43 -11.09 12.51
C GLN A 221 -0.03 -12.56 12.40
N PRO A 222 0.76 -12.95 11.39
CA PRO A 222 1.40 -14.26 11.46
C PRO A 222 2.08 -14.28 12.82
N GLN A 223 1.68 -15.20 13.70
CA GLN A 223 2.24 -15.29 15.03
C GLN A 223 3.70 -15.73 14.90
N ILE A 224 4.57 -14.77 14.61
CA ILE A 224 5.99 -14.89 14.81
C ILE A 224 6.13 -14.72 16.32
N GLY A 225 5.99 -15.83 17.04
CA GLY A 225 6.10 -15.88 18.48
C GLY A 225 7.51 -15.50 18.91
N VAL A 226 7.78 -14.20 19.01
CA VAL A 226 8.95 -13.71 19.74
C VAL A 226 8.49 -13.56 21.18
N LYS A 227 8.78 -14.57 22.00
CA LYS A 227 8.69 -14.41 23.45
C LYS A 227 9.77 -13.40 23.85
N LEU A 228 9.35 -12.20 24.22
CA LEU A 228 10.17 -11.33 25.04
C LEU A 228 10.42 -12.10 26.34
N VAL A 229 11.68 -12.49 26.56
CA VAL A 229 12.11 -13.09 27.82
C VAL A 229 12.29 -11.93 28.80
N ASP A 230 11.16 -11.39 29.26
CA ASP A 230 11.17 -10.45 30.35
C ASP A 230 11.44 -11.24 31.63
N GLU A 231 12.48 -10.82 32.35
CA GLU A 231 13.04 -11.38 33.59
C GLU A 231 14.08 -12.50 33.42
N ILE A 232 15.36 -12.12 33.59
CA ILE A 232 16.38 -13.03 34.09
C ILE A 232 15.98 -13.35 35.53
N GLN A 233 15.13 -14.36 35.72
CA GLN A 233 14.90 -14.93 37.04
C GLN A 233 16.24 -15.40 37.61
N LYS A 234 16.49 -15.12 38.89
CA LYS A 234 17.66 -15.65 39.62
C LYS A 234 17.53 -17.18 39.66
N VAL A 235 18.14 -17.85 38.69
CA VAL A 235 18.16 -19.31 38.62
C VAL A 235 18.98 -19.83 39.80
N ASN A 236 18.45 -20.80 40.54
CA ASN A 236 19.20 -21.47 41.60
C ASN A 236 20.49 -22.07 40.97
N PRO A 237 21.69 -21.84 41.54
CA PRO A 237 22.94 -22.31 40.95
C PRO A 237 22.97 -23.83 40.70
N ILE A 238 22.25 -24.62 41.52
CA ILE A 238 22.13 -26.07 41.32
C ILE A 238 21.23 -26.37 40.10
N GLU A 239 20.10 -25.68 39.95
CA GLU A 239 19.21 -25.85 38.79
C GLU A 239 19.88 -25.37 37.49
N ALA A 240 20.62 -24.26 37.54
CA ALA A 240 21.40 -23.75 36.41
C ALA A 240 22.50 -24.72 35.98
N PHE A 241 23.10 -25.46 36.91
CA PHE A 241 24.07 -26.50 36.61
C PHE A 241 23.42 -27.75 36.01
N ILE A 242 22.24 -28.16 36.49
CA ILE A 242 21.59 -29.41 36.09
C ILE A 242 20.80 -29.27 34.77
N MET A 243 20.14 -28.13 34.55
CA MET A 243 19.27 -27.92 33.37
C MET A 243 19.94 -28.17 32.01
N PRO A 244 21.19 -27.73 31.76
CA PRO A 244 21.88 -28.04 30.51
C PRO A 244 22.04 -29.54 30.26
N PHE A 245 22.30 -30.35 31.30
CA PHE A 245 22.41 -31.80 31.18
C PHE A 245 21.06 -32.46 30.89
N ILE A 246 19.97 -32.00 31.54
CA ILE A 246 18.61 -32.50 31.25
C ILE A 246 18.25 -32.19 29.80
N VAL A 247 18.47 -30.95 29.33
CA VAL A 247 18.22 -30.57 27.95
C VAL A 247 19.09 -31.39 26.99
N THR A 248 20.36 -31.60 27.31
CA THR A 248 21.29 -32.40 26.49
C THR A 248 20.80 -33.86 26.36
N ILE A 249 20.41 -34.49 27.47
CA ILE A 249 19.87 -35.86 27.48
C ILE A 249 18.56 -35.93 26.66
N GLN A 250 17.68 -34.93 26.79
CA GLN A 250 16.45 -34.83 25.99
C GLN A 250 16.74 -34.64 24.49
N GLN A 251 17.77 -33.89 24.12
CA GLN A 251 18.16 -33.72 22.71
C GLN A 251 18.81 -34.98 22.13
N ILE A 252 19.59 -35.74 22.91
CA ILE A 252 20.18 -37.02 22.46
C ILE A 252 19.08 -38.01 22.04
N ALA A 253 17.94 -38.03 22.74
CA ALA A 253 16.82 -38.91 22.43
C ALA A 253 15.97 -38.45 21.22
N ARG A 254 16.16 -37.23 20.72
CA ARG A 254 15.43 -36.72 19.56
C ARG A 254 16.10 -37.13 18.27
N LYS A 255 15.29 -37.34 17.22
CA LYS A 255 15.83 -37.52 15.88
C LYS A 255 16.55 -36.25 15.43
N PRO A 256 17.71 -36.37 14.75
CA PRO A 256 18.42 -35.21 14.23
C PRO A 256 17.52 -34.45 13.25
N VAL A 257 17.52 -33.13 13.35
CA VAL A 257 16.81 -32.23 12.41
C VAL A 257 17.48 -32.23 11.03
N THR A 258 18.77 -32.57 10.98
CA THR A 258 19.56 -32.64 9.75
C THR A 258 19.15 -33.81 8.88
N VAL A 259 19.02 -33.57 7.57
CA VAL A 259 18.90 -34.61 6.55
C VAL A 259 20.28 -34.91 5.94
N GLU A 260 20.50 -36.14 5.46
CA GLU A 260 21.73 -36.48 4.72
C GLU A 260 21.73 -35.85 3.33
N TYR A 261 21.97 -34.55 3.22
CA TYR A 261 22.15 -33.89 1.93
C TYR A 261 23.53 -34.26 1.34
N PRO A 262 23.64 -34.62 0.04
CA PRO A 262 22.62 -34.56 -1.02
C PRO A 262 21.80 -35.85 -1.25
N LYS A 263 21.98 -36.91 -0.45
CA LYS A 263 21.26 -38.19 -0.62
C LYS A 263 19.75 -38.07 -0.38
N VAL A 264 19.35 -37.19 0.54
CA VAL A 264 17.94 -36.87 0.86
C VAL A 264 17.71 -35.38 0.65
N LYS A 265 16.79 -35.03 -0.26
CA LYS A 265 16.41 -33.63 -0.50
C LYS A 265 15.50 -33.13 0.62
N LEU A 266 15.85 -31.98 1.20
CA LEU A 266 15.05 -31.31 2.24
C LEU A 266 13.76 -30.78 1.64
N GLN A 267 12.63 -31.08 2.29
CA GLN A 267 11.31 -30.55 1.93
C GLN A 267 11.15 -29.10 2.41
N PRO A 268 11.14 -28.08 1.51
CA PRO A 268 10.96 -26.71 1.93
C PRO A 268 9.53 -26.49 2.45
N SER A 269 9.39 -25.57 3.41
CA SER A 269 8.09 -25.15 3.91
C SER A 269 7.18 -24.62 2.80
N GLU A 270 5.87 -24.63 3.00
CA GLU A 270 4.90 -24.06 2.03
C GLU A 270 5.18 -22.60 1.67
N ARG A 271 5.67 -21.80 2.61
CA ARG A 271 6.00 -20.38 2.41
C ARG A 271 7.39 -20.14 1.85
N PHE A 272 8.09 -21.19 1.41
CA PHE A 272 9.44 -21.05 0.90
C PHE A 272 9.42 -20.29 -0.44
N MET A 273 10.27 -19.27 -0.54
CA MET A 273 10.42 -18.43 -1.74
C MET A 273 11.66 -18.88 -2.51
N GLY A 274 11.49 -19.79 -3.46
CA GLY A 274 12.55 -20.32 -4.32
C GLY A 274 12.59 -19.67 -5.70
N ARG A 275 13.05 -20.41 -6.71
CA ARG A 275 13.16 -19.93 -8.09
C ARG A 275 11.86 -19.33 -8.60
N HIS A 276 11.94 -18.24 -9.34
CA HIS A 276 10.78 -17.65 -10.01
C HIS A 276 10.31 -18.57 -11.15
N ARG A 277 9.00 -18.68 -11.34
CA ARG A 277 8.35 -19.35 -12.48
C ARG A 277 7.54 -18.32 -13.25
N LEU A 278 7.62 -18.38 -14.58
CA LEU A 278 6.89 -17.52 -15.51
C LEU A 278 5.88 -18.32 -16.31
N ASP A 279 4.62 -17.93 -16.24
CA ASP A 279 3.56 -18.35 -17.15
C ASP A 279 3.46 -17.36 -18.33
N LYS A 280 3.92 -17.79 -19.52
CA LYS A 280 3.98 -16.95 -20.73
C LYS A 280 2.60 -16.65 -21.33
N ASP A 281 1.58 -17.43 -21.01
CA ASP A 281 0.22 -17.24 -21.51
C ASP A 281 -0.50 -16.15 -20.72
N LEU A 282 -0.25 -16.10 -19.40
CA LEU A 282 -0.79 -15.06 -18.53
C LEU A 282 0.00 -13.75 -18.60
N CYS A 283 1.31 -13.81 -18.88
CA CYS A 283 2.17 -12.63 -18.86
C CYS A 283 1.89 -11.70 -20.04
N THR A 284 1.56 -10.42 -19.74
CA THR A 284 1.27 -9.41 -20.76
C THR A 284 2.49 -8.59 -21.20
N GLY A 285 3.65 -8.76 -20.56
CA GLY A 285 4.84 -7.93 -20.82
C GLY A 285 4.77 -6.51 -20.25
N CYS A 286 3.85 -6.23 -19.31
CA CYS A 286 3.64 -4.90 -18.73
C CYS A 286 4.82 -4.32 -17.93
N SER A 287 5.88 -5.09 -17.68
CA SER A 287 7.12 -4.66 -17.00
C SER A 287 6.96 -4.21 -15.53
N ILE A 288 5.80 -4.44 -14.90
CA ILE A 288 5.57 -4.09 -13.48
C ILE A 288 6.56 -4.84 -12.57
N CYS A 289 6.83 -6.11 -12.83
CA CYS A 289 7.78 -6.93 -12.09
C CYS A 289 9.20 -6.33 -12.09
N ALA A 290 9.66 -5.82 -13.24
CA ALA A 290 10.95 -5.16 -13.36
C ALA A 290 10.99 -3.83 -12.58
N ARG A 291 9.90 -3.06 -12.62
CA ARG A 291 9.80 -1.76 -11.93
C ARG A 291 9.72 -1.87 -10.41
N VAL A 292 9.05 -2.91 -9.89
CA VAL A 292 8.92 -3.13 -8.44
C VAL A 292 10.13 -3.83 -7.84
N CYS A 293 11.03 -4.38 -8.66
CA CYS A 293 12.20 -5.11 -8.18
C CYS A 293 13.19 -4.17 -7.48
N ILE A 294 13.23 -4.22 -6.16
CA ILE A 294 14.14 -3.41 -5.33
C ILE A 294 15.62 -3.69 -5.62
N ASP A 295 15.95 -4.91 -6.03
CA ASP A 295 17.31 -5.34 -6.34
C ASP A 295 17.68 -5.10 -7.81
N SER A 296 16.77 -4.56 -8.63
CA SER A 296 16.94 -4.42 -10.09
C SER A 296 17.41 -5.71 -10.77
N SER A 297 16.97 -6.86 -10.25
CA SER A 297 17.38 -8.20 -10.70
C SER A 297 16.50 -8.74 -11.83
N ILE A 298 15.55 -7.95 -12.34
CA ILE A 298 14.64 -8.35 -13.41
C ILE A 298 14.86 -7.45 -14.61
N GLU A 299 15.16 -8.05 -15.75
CA GLU A 299 15.31 -7.38 -17.05
C GLU A 299 14.24 -7.87 -18.01
N MET A 300 13.65 -6.98 -18.80
CA MET A 300 12.64 -7.35 -19.79
C MET A 300 13.34 -7.69 -21.11
N ILE A 301 13.24 -8.96 -21.53
CA ILE A 301 13.83 -9.44 -22.79
C ILE A 301 12.74 -9.53 -23.84
N ARG A 302 13.00 -8.92 -25.00
CA ARG A 302 12.13 -8.99 -26.18
C ARG A 302 12.40 -10.29 -26.93
N THR A 303 11.37 -11.14 -27.05
CA THR A 303 11.47 -12.41 -27.77
C THR A 303 11.24 -12.25 -29.27
N GLU A 304 11.50 -13.30 -30.04
CA GLU A 304 11.32 -13.33 -31.51
C GLU A 304 9.88 -13.00 -31.95
N THR A 305 8.89 -13.31 -31.11
CA THR A 305 7.48 -12.95 -31.31
C THR A 305 7.19 -11.45 -31.15
N GLY A 306 8.19 -10.64 -30.78
CA GLY A 306 8.06 -9.20 -30.53
C GLY A 306 7.48 -8.85 -29.16
N ARG A 307 7.08 -9.85 -28.36
CA ARG A 307 6.58 -9.69 -26.99
C ARG A 307 7.74 -9.65 -26.00
N GLU A 308 7.56 -8.93 -24.89
CA GLU A 308 8.57 -8.80 -23.83
C GLU A 308 8.21 -9.66 -22.62
N TYR A 309 9.21 -10.34 -22.07
CA TYR A 309 9.07 -11.22 -20.93
C TYR A 309 10.18 -10.95 -19.90
N PRO A 310 9.92 -11.15 -18.61
CA PRO A 310 10.92 -10.96 -17.58
C PRO A 310 12.00 -12.06 -17.64
N SER A 311 13.25 -11.65 -17.49
CA SER A 311 14.43 -12.44 -17.18
C SER A 311 14.88 -12.08 -15.77
N VAL A 312 15.32 -13.06 -14.98
CA VAL A 312 15.64 -12.85 -13.56
C VAL A 312 17.07 -13.27 -13.26
N ASN A 313 17.85 -12.38 -12.66
CA ASN A 313 19.18 -12.66 -12.14
C ASN A 313 19.10 -13.24 -10.72
N MET A 314 19.30 -14.55 -10.60
CA MET A 314 19.25 -15.26 -9.33
C MET A 314 20.45 -14.98 -8.42
N ALA A 315 21.53 -14.38 -8.94
CA ALA A 315 22.69 -14.02 -8.10
C ALA A 315 22.46 -12.76 -7.26
N THR A 316 21.58 -11.86 -7.72
CA THR A 316 21.31 -10.57 -7.08
C THR A 316 19.92 -10.47 -6.47
N CYS A 317 19.02 -11.39 -6.82
CA CYS A 317 17.68 -11.41 -6.28
C CYS A 317 17.67 -11.70 -4.77
N SER A 318 16.96 -10.87 -3.99
CA SER A 318 16.73 -11.10 -2.56
C SER A 318 15.60 -12.08 -2.24
N PHE A 319 14.92 -12.61 -3.25
CA PHE A 319 13.75 -13.50 -3.13
C PHE A 319 12.62 -12.91 -2.28
N CYS A 320 12.45 -11.58 -2.28
CA CYS A 320 11.44 -10.89 -1.45
C CYS A 320 9.98 -11.08 -1.89
N GLY A 321 9.72 -11.60 -3.10
CA GLY A 321 8.36 -11.88 -3.59
C GLY A 321 7.58 -10.70 -4.18
N LEU A 322 8.07 -9.45 -4.08
CA LEU A 322 7.33 -8.27 -4.56
C LEU A 322 6.93 -8.35 -6.04
N CYS A 323 7.76 -8.92 -6.90
CA CYS A 323 7.44 -9.06 -8.33
C CYS A 323 6.29 -10.04 -8.61
N VAL A 324 6.05 -10.98 -7.69
CA VAL A 324 4.94 -11.93 -7.73
C VAL A 324 3.67 -11.27 -7.20
N ASP A 325 3.77 -10.59 -6.05
CA ASP A 325 2.62 -9.91 -5.41
C ASP A 325 2.03 -8.81 -6.28
N TYR A 326 2.88 -8.04 -6.97
CA TYR A 326 2.45 -6.95 -7.84
C TYR A 326 2.09 -7.40 -9.27
N CYS A 327 2.18 -8.70 -9.59
CA CYS A 327 1.83 -9.18 -10.93
C CYS A 327 0.30 -9.17 -11.12
N PRO A 328 -0.27 -8.27 -11.94
CA PRO A 328 -1.73 -8.14 -12.05
C PRO A 328 -2.41 -9.35 -12.69
N ARG A 329 -1.63 -10.20 -13.36
CA ARG A 329 -2.09 -11.42 -14.04
C ARG A 329 -1.66 -12.70 -13.33
N TYR A 330 -0.95 -12.58 -12.20
CA TYR A 330 -0.36 -13.71 -11.48
C TYR A 330 0.49 -14.61 -12.39
N ALA A 331 1.15 -14.01 -13.38
CA ALA A 331 1.97 -14.70 -14.37
C ALA A 331 3.37 -15.07 -13.83
N LEU A 332 3.82 -14.43 -12.76
CA LEU A 332 5.02 -14.82 -12.02
C LEU A 332 4.60 -15.48 -10.72
N THR A 333 5.25 -16.59 -10.36
CA THR A 333 5.10 -17.24 -9.06
C THR A 333 6.45 -17.68 -8.50
N MET A 334 6.54 -17.90 -7.19
CA MET A 334 7.72 -18.50 -6.56
C MET A 334 7.55 -20.01 -6.46
N THR A 335 8.62 -20.76 -6.76
CA THR A 335 8.64 -22.23 -6.62
C THR A 335 9.32 -22.65 -5.33
N LYS A 336 9.40 -23.97 -5.09
CA LYS A 336 10.18 -24.57 -4.00
C LYS A 336 11.60 -24.95 -4.42
N GLU A 337 12.05 -24.55 -5.61
CA GLU A 337 13.39 -24.86 -6.12
C GLU A 337 14.43 -23.96 -5.46
N PHE A 338 15.36 -24.55 -4.71
CA PHE A 338 16.42 -23.85 -3.97
C PHE A 338 17.83 -24.15 -4.47
N GLU A 339 17.99 -25.12 -5.38
CA GLU A 339 19.28 -25.56 -5.91
C GLU A 339 19.71 -24.70 -7.11
N LEU A 340 19.95 -23.41 -6.87
CA LEU A 340 20.20 -22.40 -7.92
C LEU A 340 21.68 -22.08 -8.15
N ALA A 341 22.57 -22.96 -7.70
CA ALA A 341 24.01 -22.73 -7.82
C ALA A 341 24.46 -22.86 -9.28
N GLY A 342 25.10 -21.81 -9.80
CA GLY A 342 25.83 -21.82 -11.07
C GLY A 342 27.34 -21.75 -10.85
N TYR A 343 28.12 -22.20 -11.84
CA TYR A 343 29.58 -22.09 -11.80
C TYR A 343 30.05 -20.69 -12.19
N ASN A 344 29.24 -19.98 -12.99
CA ASN A 344 29.57 -18.67 -13.53
C ASN A 344 28.43 -17.68 -13.32
N ARG A 345 28.78 -16.40 -13.13
CA ARG A 345 27.80 -15.30 -12.99
C ARG A 345 26.83 -15.18 -14.18
N HIS A 346 27.26 -15.60 -15.37
CA HIS A 346 26.44 -15.54 -16.59
C HIS A 346 25.31 -16.57 -16.58
N GLU A 347 25.50 -17.69 -15.87
CA GLU A 347 24.49 -18.76 -15.72
C GLU A 347 23.39 -18.37 -14.73
N MET A 348 23.59 -17.28 -13.97
CA MET A 348 22.64 -16.83 -12.96
C MET A 348 21.51 -15.98 -13.55
N TRP A 349 21.62 -15.60 -14.83
CA TRP A 349 20.52 -14.98 -15.57
C TRP A 349 19.61 -16.06 -16.14
N TYR A 350 18.41 -16.15 -15.61
CA TYR A 350 17.39 -17.07 -16.09
C TYR A 350 16.54 -16.40 -17.16
N THR A 351 16.62 -16.93 -18.37
CA THR A 351 15.84 -16.45 -19.52
C THR A 351 14.34 -16.70 -19.32
N PRO A 352 13.46 -15.98 -20.04
CA PRO A 352 12.02 -16.25 -20.01
C PRO A 352 11.67 -17.72 -20.25
N GLU A 353 12.37 -18.39 -21.15
CA GLU A 353 12.20 -19.81 -21.46
C GLU A 353 12.55 -20.67 -20.24
N GLN A 354 13.70 -20.42 -19.61
CA GLN A 354 14.12 -21.15 -18.41
C GLN A 354 13.19 -20.92 -17.22
N LEU A 355 12.59 -19.73 -17.11
CA LEU A 355 11.59 -19.42 -16.08
C LEU A 355 10.25 -20.12 -16.33
N SER A 356 9.92 -20.41 -17.60
CA SER A 356 8.70 -21.13 -17.97
C SER A 356 8.85 -22.65 -17.90
N GLU A 357 10.08 -23.16 -18.00
CA GLU A 357 10.38 -24.57 -17.81
C GLU A 357 10.22 -24.96 -16.34
N ILE A 358 9.11 -25.63 -16.04
CA ILE A 358 8.88 -26.30 -14.76
C ILE A 358 9.77 -27.54 -14.74
N LYS A 359 10.92 -27.47 -14.06
CA LYS A 359 11.54 -28.66 -13.48
C LYS A 359 10.90 -28.89 -12.13
N GLU A 360 9.69 -29.44 -12.12
CA GLU A 360 9.13 -29.95 -10.87
C GLU A 360 10.00 -31.14 -10.47
N PRO A 361 10.70 -31.12 -9.32
CA PRO A 361 11.25 -32.35 -8.80
C PRO A 361 10.08 -33.30 -8.54
N GLU A 362 10.15 -34.52 -9.10
CA GLU A 362 9.14 -35.61 -9.06
C GLU A 362 8.61 -36.00 -7.65
N SER A 363 9.01 -35.29 -6.59
CA SER A 363 8.68 -35.57 -5.19
C SER A 363 8.03 -34.40 -4.43
N TYR A 364 7.63 -33.32 -5.11
CA TYR A 364 7.06 -32.14 -4.43
C TYR A 364 5.62 -31.89 -4.87
N GLY A 365 4.69 -32.10 -3.93
CA GLY A 365 3.26 -31.89 -4.14
C GLY A 365 2.93 -30.50 -4.69
N SER A 366 2.04 -30.50 -5.68
CA SER A 366 1.60 -29.40 -6.54
C SER A 366 0.71 -28.35 -5.84
N GLU A 367 0.96 -28.03 -4.58
CA GLU A 367 0.24 -26.94 -3.93
C GLU A 367 0.88 -25.60 -4.30
N ILE A 368 0.36 -25.06 -5.39
CA ILE A 368 0.45 -23.66 -5.81
C ILE A 368 0.06 -22.80 -4.61
N TYR A 369 0.85 -21.75 -4.34
CA TYR A 369 0.55 -20.70 -3.37
C TYR A 369 -0.97 -20.46 -3.27
N PRO A 370 -1.62 -20.74 -2.12
CA PRO A 370 -3.05 -20.51 -2.02
C PRO A 370 -3.31 -19.02 -2.24
N LYS A 371 -4.19 -18.71 -3.19
CA LYS A 371 -4.72 -17.36 -3.40
C LYS A 371 -5.20 -16.87 -2.02
N PRO A 372 -4.80 -15.68 -1.54
CA PRO A 372 -5.32 -15.15 -0.30
C PRO A 372 -6.83 -14.88 -0.49
N HIS A 373 -7.65 -15.84 -0.07
CA HIS A 373 -9.09 -15.66 0.06
C HIS A 373 -9.34 -15.10 1.45
N ILE A 374 -9.48 -13.78 1.57
CA ILE A 374 -10.12 -13.20 2.75
C ILE A 374 -11.61 -13.57 2.65
N ASN A 375 -12.12 -14.30 3.63
CA ASN A 375 -13.52 -14.74 3.65
C ASN A 375 -14.44 -13.60 4.11
N ILE A 376 -15.05 -12.92 3.15
CA ILE A 376 -15.87 -11.70 3.30
C ILE A 376 -17.14 -11.92 4.14
N GLU A 377 -17.57 -13.17 4.35
CA GLU A 377 -18.85 -13.50 5.01
C GLU A 377 -18.91 -13.19 6.52
N THR A 378 -17.78 -12.89 7.17
CA THR A 378 -17.73 -12.70 8.64
C THR A 378 -17.80 -11.24 9.10
N VAL A 379 -17.84 -10.28 8.18
CA VAL A 379 -17.88 -8.85 8.53
C VAL A 379 -19.33 -8.42 8.76
N LYS A 380 -19.70 -8.19 10.03
CA LYS A 380 -21.03 -7.65 10.38
C LYS A 380 -21.18 -6.20 9.88
N PRO A 381 -22.29 -5.86 9.19
CA PRO A 381 -22.63 -4.49 8.81
C PRO A 381 -22.84 -3.57 10.02
N LEU A 382 -22.74 -2.25 9.80
CA LEU A 382 -23.02 -1.24 10.81
C LEU A 382 -24.53 -1.07 10.96
N GLU A 383 -25.06 -1.24 12.17
CA GLU A 383 -26.45 -0.85 12.45
C GLU A 383 -26.58 0.68 12.34
N ALA A 384 -27.45 1.11 11.42
CA ALA A 384 -27.79 2.51 11.23
C ALA A 384 -28.67 2.99 12.39
N HIS A 385 -28.12 3.81 13.29
CA HIS A 385 -28.93 4.62 14.19
C HIS A 385 -29.19 5.97 13.54
N SER A 386 -30.47 6.27 13.34
CA SER A 386 -31.00 7.59 13.01
C SER A 386 -30.82 8.51 14.23
N ASP A 387 -29.81 9.37 14.20
CA ASP A 387 -29.69 10.45 15.17
C ASP A 387 -30.61 11.60 14.73
N GLU A 388 -31.86 11.58 15.21
CA GLU A 388 -32.52 12.82 15.61
C GLU A 388 -31.86 13.31 16.92
N GLU A 389 -31.78 14.64 17.05
CA GLU A 389 -31.50 15.42 18.27
C GLU A 389 -30.08 16.03 18.48
N GLU A 390 -30.13 17.38 18.43
CA GLU A 390 -29.30 18.49 18.99
C GLU A 390 -27.84 18.74 18.56
#